data_AF-A0AA88YWV1-F1
#
_entry.id   AF-A0AA88YWV1-F1
#
_cell.length_a   1.000
_cell.length_b   1.000
_cell.length_c   1.000
_cell.angle_alpha   90.00
_cell.angle_beta   90.00
_cell.angle_gamma   90.00
#
_symmetry.space_group_name_H-M   'P 1'
#
loop_
_entity.id
_entity.type
_entity.pdbx_description
1 polymer ?
#
loop_
_entity_poly.entity_id
_entity_poly.type
_entity_poly.pdbx_seq_one_letter_code
_entity_poly.pdbx_strand_id
1 'polypeptide(L)'
;MDDACMVILFIAIFISWTYYITSLTLTAMALDRLTSLITPYRYLSIVTSKRCLGLCIILWIVSLLISLSFVYENYWKFLACSSASYKNGTILLGMCTSNFVVIGVCNLTILLVNLVAYISIIVVVWHKRQTLTHGQQSVMKKLFTITLSYIVFHGPFCILIIVKGPGNVDGGKLETLVNASGILVTLSIFVDPILYVWRYKTCRYQLMMMMTPFCDGKREKIRQKHNQIYCNYDINYVSRESIQNQGD
;
A
#
# COMPACT_ATOMS: atom_id res chain seq x y z
N MET A 1 -13.05 0.66 -32.66
CA MET A 1 -12.32 0.96 -31.41
C MET A 1 -11.27 -0.12 -31.32
N ASP A 2 -10.00 0.25 -31.52
CA ASP A 2 -8.94 -0.72 -31.81
C ASP A 2 -8.61 -1.57 -30.57
N ASP A 3 -8.35 -2.86 -30.77
CA ASP A 3 -8.05 -3.83 -29.69
C ASP A 3 -6.91 -3.35 -28.78
N ALA A 4 -5.94 -2.63 -29.34
CA ALA A 4 -4.82 -2.03 -28.59
C ALA A 4 -5.28 -0.96 -27.57
N CYS A 5 -6.30 -0.17 -27.89
CA CYS A 5 -6.80 0.88 -27.00
C CYS A 5 -7.51 0.28 -25.77
N MET A 6 -8.24 -0.83 -25.97
CA MET A 6 -8.88 -1.58 -24.89
C MET A 6 -7.86 -2.18 -23.92
N VAL A 7 -6.76 -2.73 -24.45
CA VAL A 7 -5.66 -3.27 -23.64
C VAL A 7 -5.00 -2.17 -22.80
N ILE A 8 -4.72 -1.01 -23.38
CA ILE A 8 -4.11 0.13 -22.66
C ILE A 8 -5.04 0.64 -21.55
N LEU A 9 -6.35 0.75 -21.83
CA LEU A 9 -7.35 1.17 -20.84
C LEU A 9 -7.38 0.20 -19.65
N PHE A 10 -7.41 -1.11 -19.93
CA PHE A 10 -7.43 -2.14 -18.90
C PHE A 10 -6.18 -2.08 -18.01
N ILE A 11 -5.00 -1.94 -18.62
CA ILE A 11 -3.73 -1.81 -17.89
C ILE A 11 -3.73 -0.54 -17.02
N ALA A 12 -4.22 0.59 -17.54
CA ALA A 12 -4.29 1.84 -16.78
C ALA A 12 -5.23 1.74 -15.58
N ILE A 13 -6.41 1.12 -15.74
CA ILE A 13 -7.35 0.86 -14.64
C ILE A 13 -6.70 -0.04 -13.60
N PHE A 14 -6.03 -1.11 -14.02
CA PHE A 14 -5.38 -2.05 -13.11
C PHE A 14 -4.26 -1.41 -12.28
N ILE A 15 -3.39 -0.61 -12.91
CA ILE A 15 -2.29 0.09 -12.22
C ILE A 15 -2.85 1.11 -11.23
N SER A 16 -3.82 1.92 -11.66
CA SER A 16 -4.50 2.92 -10.83
C SER A 16 -5.18 2.28 -9.62
N TRP A 17 -5.88 1.16 -9.85
CA TRP A 17 -6.54 0.40 -8.80
C TRP A 17 -5.57 -0.18 -7.79
N THR A 18 -4.48 -0.78 -8.27
CA THR A 18 -3.41 -1.32 -7.42
C THR A 18 -2.80 -0.22 -6.55
N TYR A 19 -2.62 0.98 -7.10
CA TYR A 19 -2.16 2.14 -6.35
C TYR A 19 -3.13 2.51 -5.20
N TYR A 20 -4.42 2.71 -5.50
CA TYR A 20 -5.40 3.14 -4.50
C TYR A 20 -5.65 2.07 -3.44
N ILE A 21 -5.79 0.79 -3.83
CA ILE A 21 -6.04 -0.28 -2.86
C ILE A 21 -4.84 -0.46 -1.92
N THR A 22 -3.61 -0.39 -2.44
CA THR A 22 -2.39 -0.52 -1.64
C THR A 22 -2.30 0.61 -0.62
N SER A 23 -2.57 1.84 -1.06
CA SER A 23 -2.56 3.01 -0.19
C SER A 23 -3.56 2.94 0.96
N LEU A 24 -4.81 2.63 0.63
CA LEU A 24 -5.90 2.52 1.59
C LEU A 24 -5.65 1.37 2.58
N THR A 25 -5.13 0.24 2.08
CA THR A 25 -4.79 -0.92 2.91
C THR A 25 -3.62 -0.63 3.83
N LEU A 26 -2.58 0.08 3.37
CA LEU A 26 -1.45 0.49 4.21
C LEU A 26 -1.90 1.41 5.34
N THR A 27 -2.75 2.38 5.02
CA THR A 27 -3.35 3.27 6.02
C THR A 27 -4.17 2.48 7.04
N ALA A 28 -5.03 1.57 6.58
CA ALA A 28 -5.84 0.72 7.46
C ALA A 28 -4.97 -0.17 8.36
N MET A 29 -3.90 -0.76 7.83
CA MET A 29 -2.94 -1.57 8.60
C MET A 29 -2.18 -0.72 9.63
N ALA A 30 -1.78 0.50 9.27
CA ALA A 30 -1.13 1.41 10.21
C ALA A 30 -2.08 1.79 11.35
N LEU A 31 -3.33 2.14 11.04
CA LEU A 31 -4.36 2.45 12.02
C LEU A 31 -4.65 1.26 12.94
N ASP A 32 -4.83 0.05 12.39
CA ASP A 32 -5.00 -1.19 13.16
C ASP A 32 -3.89 -1.35 14.21
N ARG A 33 -2.63 -1.18 13.80
CA ARG A 33 -1.50 -1.29 14.74
C ARG A 33 -1.45 -0.16 15.75
N LEU A 34 -1.73 1.07 15.36
CA LEU A 34 -1.79 2.19 16.29
C LEU A 34 -2.90 1.99 17.33
N THR A 35 -4.09 1.54 16.91
CA THR A 35 -5.19 1.21 17.84
C THR A 35 -4.78 0.10 18.80
N SER A 36 -4.12 -0.95 18.32
CA SER A 36 -3.65 -2.06 19.18
C SER A 36 -2.66 -1.60 20.27
N LEU A 37 -1.87 -0.56 20.00
CA LEU A 37 -0.88 -0.05 20.94
C LEU A 37 -1.42 1.04 21.87
N ILE A 38 -2.36 1.86 21.41
CA ILE A 38 -2.90 2.96 22.20
C ILE A 38 -3.99 2.44 23.15
N THR A 39 -4.87 1.54 22.68
CA THR A 39 -6.04 1.06 23.42
C THR A 39 -6.19 -0.46 23.37
N PRO A 40 -5.25 -1.24 23.96
CA PRO A 40 -5.24 -2.71 23.86
C PRO A 40 -6.54 -3.37 24.37
N TYR A 41 -7.13 -2.85 25.45
CA TYR A 41 -8.38 -3.38 26.02
C TYR A 41 -9.59 -3.23 25.06
N ARG A 42 -9.68 -2.12 24.34
CA ARG A 42 -10.75 -1.90 23.36
C ARG A 42 -10.47 -2.59 22.03
N TYR A 43 -9.19 -2.77 21.68
CA TYR A 43 -8.77 -3.43 20.45
C TYR A 43 -9.40 -4.82 20.27
N LEU A 44 -9.40 -5.63 21.33
CA LEU A 44 -9.99 -6.98 21.33
C LEU A 44 -11.50 -7.00 21.04
N SER A 45 -12.22 -5.92 21.38
CA SER A 45 -13.67 -5.79 21.12
C SER A 45 -13.96 -5.12 19.77
N ILE A 46 -13.07 -4.24 19.31
CA ILE A 46 -13.20 -3.50 18.07
C ILE A 46 -12.86 -4.37 16.86
N VAL A 47 -11.70 -5.04 16.89
CA VAL A 47 -11.12 -5.75 15.75
C VAL A 47 -11.58 -7.21 15.78
N THR A 48 -12.57 -7.51 14.94
CA THR A 48 -13.07 -8.87 14.72
C THR A 48 -12.91 -9.26 13.26
N SER A 49 -12.72 -10.57 12.98
CA SER A 49 -12.49 -11.06 11.62
C SER A 49 -13.59 -10.64 10.64
N LYS A 50 -14.86 -10.62 11.09
CA LYS A 50 -16.00 -10.18 10.27
C LYS A 50 -15.91 -8.70 9.88
N ARG A 51 -15.53 -7.83 10.82
CA ARG A 51 -15.34 -6.39 10.55
C ARG A 51 -14.14 -6.13 9.66
N CYS A 52 -13.03 -6.83 9.87
CA CYS A 52 -11.86 -6.74 8.99
C CYS A 52 -12.20 -7.15 7.55
N LEU A 53 -12.95 -8.25 7.37
CA LEU A 53 -13.40 -8.67 6.05
C LEU A 53 -14.29 -7.61 5.39
N GLY A 54 -15.26 -7.07 6.13
CA GLY A 54 -16.11 -5.98 5.65
C GLY A 54 -15.31 -4.74 5.23
N LEU A 55 -14.33 -4.33 6.05
CA LEU A 55 -13.43 -3.24 5.72
C LEU A 55 -12.63 -3.52 4.45
N CYS A 56 -12.07 -4.72 4.28
CA CYS A 56 -11.37 -5.09 3.06
C CYS A 56 -12.27 -4.95 1.82
N ILE A 57 -13.51 -5.46 1.87
CA ILE A 57 -14.46 -5.33 0.75
C ILE A 57 -14.76 -3.86 0.42
N ILE A 58 -14.97 -3.03 1.46
CA ILE A 58 -15.20 -1.59 1.29
C ILE A 58 -14.00 -0.93 0.61
N LEU A 59 -12.77 -1.20 1.08
CA LEU A 59 -11.56 -0.63 0.49
C LEU A 59 -11.38 -1.05 -0.97
N TRP A 60 -11.72 -2.29 -1.32
CA TRP A 60 -11.69 -2.80 -2.70
C TRP A 60 -12.67 -2.04 -3.61
N ILE A 61 -13.92 -1.85 -3.16
CA ILE A 61 -14.93 -1.12 -3.93
C ILE A 61 -14.55 0.35 -4.07
N VAL A 62 -14.16 1.00 -2.97
CA VAL A 62 -13.80 2.42 -2.97
C VAL A 62 -12.59 2.67 -3.87
N SER A 63 -11.54 1.85 -3.77
CA SER A 63 -10.37 1.97 -4.64
C SER A 63 -10.72 1.79 -6.12
N LEU A 64 -11.59 0.83 -6.45
CA LEU A 64 -12.02 0.60 -7.84
C LEU A 64 -12.80 1.81 -8.38
N LEU A 65 -13.72 2.36 -7.60
CA LEU A 65 -14.49 3.54 -8.00
C LEU A 65 -13.59 4.76 -8.25
N ILE A 66 -12.63 5.02 -7.36
CA ILE A 66 -11.66 6.12 -7.55
C ILE A 66 -10.85 5.90 -8.83
N SER A 67 -10.45 4.66 -9.11
CA SER A 67 -9.65 4.29 -10.28
C SER A 67 -10.42 4.49 -11.58
N LEU A 68 -11.69 4.07 -11.62
CA LEU A 68 -12.56 4.24 -12.77
C LEU A 68 -12.78 5.73 -13.07
N SER A 69 -13.05 6.54 -12.04
CA SER A 69 -13.17 7.99 -12.19
C SER A 69 -11.88 8.61 -12.73
N PHE A 70 -10.71 8.17 -12.23
CA PHE A 70 -9.42 8.65 -12.71
C PHE A 70 -9.20 8.32 -14.20
N VAL A 71 -9.43 7.08 -14.62
CA VAL A 71 -9.17 6.67 -16.01
C VAL A 71 -10.20 7.26 -16.97
N TYR A 72 -11.47 7.34 -16.56
CA TYR A 72 -12.54 7.94 -17.37
C TYR A 72 -12.19 9.37 -17.78
N GLU A 73 -11.74 10.20 -16.83
CA GLU A 73 -11.35 11.58 -17.09
C GLU A 73 -10.14 11.72 -18.04
N ASN A 74 -9.14 10.85 -17.88
CA ASN A 74 -7.95 10.87 -18.73
C ASN A 74 -8.21 10.30 -20.14
N TYR A 75 -9.16 9.37 -20.26
CA TYR A 75 -9.58 8.80 -21.55
C TYR A 75 -10.26 9.85 -22.44
N TRP A 76 -11.18 10.64 -21.90
CA TRP A 76 -11.82 11.72 -22.66
C TRP A 76 -10.84 12.81 -23.09
N LYS A 77 -9.84 13.11 -22.24
CA LYS A 77 -8.74 14.01 -22.61
C LYS A 77 -7.92 13.47 -23.77
N PHE A 78 -7.60 12.18 -23.76
CA PHE A 78 -6.86 11.52 -24.84
C PHE A 78 -7.63 11.55 -26.17
N LEU A 79 -8.93 11.22 -26.17
CA LEU A 79 -9.76 11.33 -27.39
C LEU A 79 -9.93 12.77 -27.89
N ALA A 80 -10.09 13.72 -26.97
CA ALA A 80 -10.23 15.13 -27.31
C ALA A 80 -8.93 15.74 -27.87
N CYS A 81 -7.76 15.22 -27.48
CA CYS A 81 -6.46 15.64 -28.01
C CYS A 81 -6.15 15.01 -29.37
N SER A 82 -6.64 13.79 -29.63
CA SER A 82 -6.50 13.10 -30.92
C SER A 82 -7.42 13.63 -32.02
N SER A 83 -8.46 14.40 -31.69
CA SER A 83 -9.41 14.96 -32.65
C SER A 83 -9.21 16.48 -32.75
N ALA A 84 -8.94 16.99 -33.95
CA ALA A 84 -8.71 18.41 -34.23
C ALA A 84 -9.94 19.34 -33.99
N SER A 85 -10.93 18.89 -33.23
CA SER A 85 -12.19 19.60 -32.94
C SER A 85 -12.15 20.29 -31.58
N TYR A 86 -11.20 21.21 -31.38
CA TYR A 86 -11.10 22.02 -30.17
C TYR A 86 -11.50 23.49 -30.40
N LYS A 87 -12.53 23.75 -31.22
CA LYS A 87 -12.99 25.14 -31.50
C LYS A 87 -14.04 25.70 -30.53
N ASN A 88 -14.67 24.87 -29.68
CA ASN A 88 -15.64 25.33 -28.66
C ASN A 88 -15.13 25.07 -27.22
N GLY A 89 -13.89 25.48 -26.95
CA GLY A 89 -13.06 25.01 -25.83
C GLY A 89 -13.42 25.49 -24.42
N THR A 90 -14.30 26.46 -24.18
CA THR A 90 -14.36 27.12 -22.86
C THR A 90 -15.10 26.32 -21.78
N ILE A 91 -16.16 25.57 -22.14
CA ILE A 91 -16.97 24.81 -21.16
C ILE A 91 -16.34 23.45 -20.84
N LEU A 92 -15.80 22.76 -21.86
CA LEU A 92 -15.15 21.47 -21.69
C LEU A 92 -13.82 21.59 -20.94
N LEU A 93 -13.04 22.65 -21.20
CA LEU A 93 -11.81 22.94 -20.46
C LEU A 93 -12.10 23.21 -18.97
N GLY A 94 -13.21 23.87 -18.64
CA GLY A 94 -13.65 24.06 -17.26
C GLY A 94 -13.97 22.76 -16.51
N MET A 95 -14.61 21.79 -17.19
CA MET A 95 -14.91 20.47 -16.62
C MET A 95 -13.66 19.58 -16.52
N CYS A 96 -12.76 19.64 -17.50
CA CYS A 96 -11.52 18.85 -17.51
C CYS A 96 -10.45 19.36 -16.53
N THR A 97 -10.43 20.67 -16.24
CA THR A 97 -9.51 21.28 -15.28
C THR A 97 -9.95 21.09 -13.83
N SER A 98 -11.26 21.16 -13.54
CA SER A 98 -11.80 20.90 -12.20
C SER A 98 -11.54 19.45 -11.76
N ASN A 99 -11.77 18.48 -12.65
CA ASN A 99 -11.55 17.06 -12.34
C ASN A 99 -10.06 16.70 -12.16
N PHE A 100 -9.15 17.37 -12.88
CA PHE A 100 -7.71 17.21 -12.65
C PHE A 100 -7.29 17.69 -11.25
N VAL A 101 -7.83 18.83 -10.82
CA VAL A 101 -7.58 19.36 -9.47
C VAL A 101 -8.14 18.41 -8.41
N VAL A 102 -9.37 17.91 -8.58
CA VAL A 102 -9.98 16.95 -7.65
C VAL A 102 -9.13 15.67 -7.54
N ILE A 103 -8.70 15.10 -8.66
CA ILE A 103 -7.84 13.92 -8.69
C ILE A 103 -6.49 14.18 -8.02
N GLY A 104 -5.84 15.31 -8.33
CA GLY A 104 -4.57 15.71 -7.73
C GLY A 104 -4.68 15.89 -6.22
N VAL A 105 -5.76 16.54 -5.75
CA VAL A 105 -6.06 16.74 -4.33
C VAL A 105 -6.35 15.40 -3.64
N CYS A 106 -7.12 14.50 -4.25
CA CYS A 106 -7.37 13.17 -3.70
C CYS A 106 -6.06 12.37 -3.54
N ASN A 107 -5.21 12.36 -4.56
CA ASN A 107 -3.90 11.69 -4.52
C ASN A 107 -2.98 12.28 -3.44
N LEU A 108 -2.96 13.61 -3.31
CA LEU A 108 -2.21 14.29 -2.27
C LEU A 108 -2.75 13.96 -0.88
N THR A 109 -4.07 13.97 -0.71
CA THR A 109 -4.72 13.66 0.57
C THR A 109 -4.35 12.25 1.00
N ILE A 110 -4.43 11.29 0.09
CA ILE A 110 -4.05 9.90 0.33
C ILE A 110 -2.55 9.80 0.70
N LEU A 111 -1.67 10.50 -0.01
CA LEU A 111 -0.23 10.52 0.32
C LEU A 111 0.02 11.12 1.71
N LEU A 112 -0.64 12.23 2.04
CA LEU A 112 -0.54 12.90 3.35
C LEU A 112 -1.05 12.01 4.47
N VAL A 113 -2.17 11.32 4.28
CA VAL A 113 -2.69 10.36 5.27
C VAL A 113 -1.68 9.23 5.52
N ASN A 114 -1.06 8.69 4.47
CA ASN A 114 -0.01 7.67 4.63
C ASN A 114 1.25 8.24 5.31
N LEU A 115 1.62 9.49 5.03
CA LEU A 115 2.74 10.15 5.69
C LEU A 115 2.47 10.37 7.19
N VAL A 116 1.27 10.82 7.54
CA VAL A 116 0.84 10.96 8.93
C VAL A 116 0.83 9.62 9.64
N ALA A 117 0.33 8.57 8.98
CA ALA A 117 0.38 7.20 9.52
C ALA A 117 1.82 6.73 9.75
N TYR A 118 2.73 7.02 8.80
CA TYR A 118 4.15 6.72 8.91
C TYR A 118 4.82 7.43 10.10
N ILE A 119 4.60 8.74 10.24
CA ILE A 119 5.12 9.54 11.37
C ILE A 119 4.55 9.00 12.70
N SER A 120 3.25 8.68 12.73
CA SER A 120 2.59 8.14 13.92
C SER A 120 3.21 6.81 14.37
N ILE A 121 3.56 5.92 13.43
CA ILE A 121 4.28 4.68 13.73
C ILE A 121 5.64 4.99 14.36
N ILE A 122 6.42 5.93 13.80
CA ILE A 122 7.73 6.30 14.34
C ILE A 122 7.61 6.82 15.77
N VAL A 123 6.70 7.78 15.99
CA VAL A 123 6.50 8.42 17.30
C VAL A 123 6.12 7.38 18.35
N VAL A 124 5.17 6.50 18.05
CA VAL A 124 4.73 5.46 18.99
C VAL A 124 5.83 4.44 19.26
N VAL A 125 6.57 4.00 18.24
CA VAL A 125 7.71 3.07 18.42
C VAL A 125 8.79 3.69 19.28
N TRP A 126 9.06 4.99 19.10
CA TRP A 126 10.06 5.70 19.90
C TRP A 126 9.61 5.84 21.36
N HIS A 127 8.39 6.30 21.60
CA HIS A 127 7.87 6.53 22.95
C HIS A 127 7.61 5.23 23.72
N LYS A 128 7.13 4.17 23.07
CA LYS A 128 6.81 2.88 23.71
C LYS A 128 7.91 1.84 23.56
N ARG A 129 9.13 2.25 23.18
CA ARG A 129 10.23 1.33 22.85
C ARG A 129 10.52 0.31 23.96
N GLN A 130 10.43 0.71 25.22
CA GLN A 130 10.74 -0.15 26.36
C GLN A 130 9.60 -1.07 26.78
N THR A 131 8.34 -0.70 26.50
CA THR A 131 7.15 -1.49 26.86
C THR A 131 6.67 -2.42 25.74
N LEU A 132 7.18 -2.22 24.52
CA LEU A 132 6.85 -3.04 23.36
C LEU A 132 7.53 -4.41 23.40
N THR A 133 6.73 -5.47 23.30
CA THR A 133 7.26 -6.83 23.12
C THR A 133 8.06 -6.95 21.81
N HIS A 134 9.05 -7.85 21.80
CA HIS A 134 9.90 -8.08 20.62
C HIS A 134 9.08 -8.47 19.37
N GLY A 135 7.96 -9.18 19.56
CA GLY A 135 7.02 -9.53 18.49
C GLY A 135 6.35 -8.30 17.87
N GLN A 136 5.80 -7.41 18.70
CA GLN A 136 5.16 -6.16 18.24
C GLN A 136 6.16 -5.23 17.53
N GLN A 137 7.38 -5.08 18.06
CA GLN A 137 8.42 -4.29 17.40
C GLN A 137 8.79 -4.85 16.03
N SER A 138 8.87 -6.18 15.92
CA SER A 138 9.19 -6.84 14.66
C SER A 138 8.14 -6.53 13.60
N VAL A 139 6.85 -6.64 13.95
CA VAL A 139 5.70 -6.35 13.07
C VAL A 139 5.69 -4.88 12.64
N MET A 140 5.85 -3.95 13.57
CA MET A 140 5.87 -2.52 13.25
C MET A 140 7.03 -2.14 12.33
N LYS A 141 8.23 -2.71 12.54
CA LYS A 141 9.35 -2.52 11.61
C LYS A 141 9.04 -3.03 10.20
N LYS A 142 8.20 -4.06 10.04
CA LYS A 142 7.78 -4.54 8.70
C LYS A 142 6.88 -3.51 8.03
N LEU A 143 5.83 -3.08 8.74
CA LEU A 143 4.88 -2.10 8.22
C LEU A 143 5.57 -0.78 7.88
N PHE A 144 6.45 -0.31 8.76
CA PHE A 144 7.30 0.85 8.49
C PHE A 144 8.06 0.72 7.16
N THR A 145 8.66 -0.43 6.89
CA THR A 145 9.43 -0.65 5.65
C THR A 145 8.53 -0.62 4.41
N ILE A 146 7.34 -1.23 4.49
CA ILE A 146 6.39 -1.29 3.38
C ILE A 146 5.76 0.09 3.12
N THR A 147 5.42 0.84 4.17
CA THR A 147 4.92 2.22 4.02
C THR A 147 6.01 3.13 3.46
N LEU A 148 7.26 2.97 3.89
CA LEU A 148 8.38 3.74 3.35
C LEU A 148 8.61 3.47 1.86
N SER A 149 8.60 2.19 1.44
CA SER A 149 8.74 1.86 0.01
C SER A 149 7.62 2.48 -0.80
N TYR A 150 6.37 2.41 -0.31
CA TYR A 150 5.24 3.05 -0.97
C TYR A 150 5.44 4.57 -1.16
N ILE A 151 5.85 5.29 -0.11
CA ILE A 151 6.10 6.74 -0.20
C ILE A 151 7.23 7.05 -1.20
N VAL A 152 8.30 6.25 -1.23
CA VAL A 152 9.44 6.45 -2.15
C VAL A 152 9.05 6.23 -3.61
N PHE A 153 8.27 5.19 -3.92
CA PHE A 153 7.87 4.89 -5.29
C PHE A 153 6.75 5.80 -5.81
N HIS A 154 5.81 6.21 -4.95
CA HIS A 154 4.62 6.96 -5.37
C HIS A 154 4.70 8.47 -5.08
N GLY A 155 5.47 8.89 -4.09
CA GLY A 155 5.61 10.30 -3.69
C GLY A 155 6.05 11.23 -4.84
N PRO A 156 7.13 10.90 -5.59
CA PRO A 156 7.58 11.73 -6.70
C PRO A 156 6.51 11.96 -7.76
N PHE A 157 5.75 10.92 -8.11
CA PHE A 157 4.69 10.99 -9.11
C PHE A 157 3.54 11.91 -8.67
N CYS A 158 3.09 11.78 -7.41
CA CYS A 158 2.04 12.64 -6.86
C CYS A 158 2.44 14.12 -6.84
N ILE A 159 3.68 14.42 -6.47
CA ILE A 159 4.20 15.80 -6.45
C ILE A 159 4.29 16.36 -7.88
N LEU A 160 4.84 15.58 -8.82
CA LEU A 160 5.06 16.02 -10.20
C LEU A 160 3.76 16.25 -10.98
N ILE A 161 2.70 15.45 -10.73
CA ILE A 161 1.37 15.70 -11.31
C ILE A 161 0.82 17.07 -10.89
N ILE A 162 0.99 17.45 -9.62
CA ILE A 162 0.52 18.74 -9.10
C ILE A 162 1.34 19.88 -9.70
N VAL A 163 2.68 19.73 -9.73
CA VAL A 163 3.59 20.73 -10.30
C VAL A 163 3.34 20.93 -11.80
N LYS A 164 2.98 19.87 -12.53
CA LYS A 164 2.56 19.97 -13.94
C LYS A 164 1.32 20.85 -14.08
N GLY A 165 0.35 20.71 -13.19
CA GLY A 165 -0.84 21.57 -13.17
C GLY A 165 -1.69 21.49 -14.45
N PRO A 166 -2.87 22.14 -14.47
CA PRO A 166 -3.79 22.10 -15.61
C PRO A 166 -3.40 23.00 -16.80
N GLY A 167 -2.34 23.81 -16.71
CA GLY A 167 -2.02 24.83 -17.71
C GLY A 167 -0.55 24.91 -18.15
N ASN A 168 0.31 24.00 -17.68
CA ASN A 168 1.72 24.03 -18.03
C ASN A 168 1.96 23.17 -19.28
N VAL A 169 1.82 23.81 -20.43
CA VAL A 169 2.02 23.25 -21.75
C VAL A 169 3.52 23.38 -22.08
N ASP A 170 4.17 22.24 -22.35
CA ASP A 170 5.47 22.13 -23.01
C ASP A 170 6.76 22.44 -22.23
N GLY A 171 6.88 21.93 -21.01
CA GLY A 171 8.19 21.69 -20.39
C GLY A 171 8.68 20.28 -20.68
N GLY A 172 9.36 20.02 -21.81
CA GLY A 172 9.79 18.65 -22.19
C GLY A 172 10.57 17.90 -21.09
N LYS A 173 11.30 18.62 -20.24
CA LYS A 173 11.95 18.05 -19.04
C LYS A 173 10.96 17.61 -17.95
N LEU A 174 9.93 18.41 -17.67
CA LEU A 174 8.92 18.09 -16.65
C LEU A 174 8.06 16.90 -17.08
N GLU A 175 7.73 16.80 -18.36
CA GLU A 175 7.02 15.65 -18.91
C GLU A 175 7.85 14.37 -18.86
N THR A 176 9.15 14.45 -19.19
CA THR A 176 10.08 13.33 -19.04
C THR A 176 10.14 12.86 -17.58
N LEU A 177 10.18 13.79 -16.62
CA LEU A 177 10.18 13.47 -15.18
C LEU A 177 8.86 12.85 -14.72
N VAL A 178 7.72 13.35 -15.18
CA VAL A 178 6.40 12.76 -14.89
C VAL A 178 6.34 11.33 -15.43
N ASN A 179 6.76 11.10 -16.67
CA ASN A 179 6.79 9.77 -17.28
C ASN A 179 7.74 8.82 -16.53
N ALA A 180 8.94 9.29 -16.18
CA ALA A 180 9.90 8.51 -15.39
C ALA A 180 9.33 8.13 -14.01
N SER A 181 8.63 9.05 -13.35
CA SER A 181 7.96 8.78 -12.08
C SER A 181 6.76 7.83 -12.22
N GLY A 182 6.06 7.86 -13.35
CA GLY A 182 5.02 6.87 -13.68
C GLY A 182 5.60 5.45 -13.83
N ILE A 183 6.80 5.31 -14.39
CA ILE A 183 7.49 4.02 -14.45
C ILE A 183 7.84 3.54 -13.03
N LEU A 184 8.32 4.42 -12.15
CA LEU A 184 8.57 4.07 -10.74
C LEU A 184 7.31 3.55 -10.02
N VAL A 185 6.15 4.17 -10.28
CA VAL A 185 4.86 3.70 -9.78
C VAL A 185 4.54 2.29 -10.27
N THR A 186 4.81 1.97 -11.54
CA THR A 186 4.57 0.61 -12.05
C THR A 186 5.52 -0.44 -11.47
N LEU A 187 6.75 -0.05 -11.14
CA LEU A 187 7.73 -0.95 -10.51
C LEU A 187 7.31 -1.35 -9.10
N SER A 188 6.51 -0.56 -8.38
CA SER A 188 6.08 -0.88 -7.02
C SER A 188 5.25 -2.18 -6.94
N ILE A 189 4.52 -2.50 -8.00
CA ILE A 189 3.73 -3.75 -8.14
C ILE A 189 4.63 -5.00 -7.98
N PHE A 190 5.87 -4.93 -8.46
CA PHE A 190 6.84 -6.02 -8.34
C PHE A 190 7.56 -6.03 -6.98
N VAL A 191 7.71 -4.85 -6.36
CA VAL A 191 8.39 -4.70 -5.08
C VAL A 191 7.55 -5.28 -3.95
N ASP A 192 6.23 -5.13 -4.00
CA ASP A 192 5.32 -5.60 -2.95
C ASP A 192 5.48 -7.10 -2.63
N PRO A 193 5.33 -8.05 -3.59
CA PRO A 193 5.54 -9.48 -3.33
C PRO A 193 6.91 -9.81 -2.74
N ILE A 194 7.98 -9.15 -3.24
CA ILE A 194 9.35 -9.35 -2.76
C ILE A 194 9.47 -8.92 -1.30
N LEU A 195 8.92 -7.75 -0.95
CA LEU A 195 8.90 -7.24 0.42
C LEU A 195 8.11 -8.18 1.34
N TYR A 196 6.95 -8.67 0.91
CA TYR A 196 6.15 -9.60 1.71
C TYR A 196 6.88 -10.93 1.95
N VAL A 197 7.44 -11.56 0.91
CA VAL A 197 8.16 -12.84 1.02
C VAL A 197 9.44 -12.70 1.86
N TRP A 198 10.19 -11.61 1.68
CA TRP A 198 11.43 -11.41 2.43
C TRP A 198 11.16 -11.12 3.91
N ARG A 199 10.12 -10.33 4.21
CA ARG A 199 9.90 -9.79 5.56
C ARG A 199 9.01 -10.67 6.44
N TYR A 200 8.07 -11.42 5.86
CA TYR A 200 7.20 -12.32 6.61
C TYR A 200 7.70 -13.76 6.55
N LYS A 201 8.30 -14.23 7.66
CA LYS A 201 8.77 -15.60 7.84
C LYS A 201 7.67 -16.64 7.52
N THR A 202 6.43 -16.35 7.90
CA THR A 202 5.27 -17.19 7.59
C THR A 202 4.97 -17.26 6.10
N CYS A 203 5.01 -16.14 5.38
CA CYS A 203 4.83 -16.13 3.92
C CYS A 203 5.94 -16.91 3.21
N ARG A 204 7.21 -16.73 3.64
CA ARG A 204 8.33 -17.51 3.11
C ARG A 204 8.16 -19.01 3.35
N TYR A 205 7.69 -19.39 4.55
CA TYR A 205 7.41 -20.78 4.88
C TYR A 205 6.30 -21.37 4.00
N GLN A 206 5.18 -20.66 3.83
CA GLN A 206 4.08 -21.10 2.98
C GLN A 206 4.51 -21.21 1.52
N LEU A 207 5.27 -20.24 1.01
CA LEU A 207 5.84 -20.28 -0.35
C LEU A 207 6.76 -21.50 -0.53
N MET A 208 7.64 -21.77 0.44
CA MET A 208 8.48 -22.97 0.41
C MET A 208 7.66 -24.26 0.42
N MET A 209 6.56 -24.31 1.19
CA MET A 209 5.65 -25.47 1.18
C MET A 209 4.90 -25.66 -0.13
N MET A 210 4.54 -24.56 -0.83
CA MET A 210 3.89 -24.60 -2.14
C MET A 210 4.87 -25.00 -3.25
N MET A 211 6.14 -24.57 -3.17
CA MET A 211 7.19 -24.92 -4.15
C MET A 211 7.72 -26.35 -4.00
N THR A 212 7.37 -27.08 -2.93
CA THR A 212 7.74 -28.49 -2.74
C THR A 212 6.49 -29.37 -2.55
N PRO A 213 5.61 -29.49 -3.56
CA PRO A 213 4.36 -30.23 -3.42
C PRO A 213 4.55 -31.76 -3.36
N PHE A 214 5.62 -32.29 -3.95
CA PHE A 214 5.83 -33.74 -4.11
C PHE A 214 7.05 -34.30 -3.36
N CYS A 215 7.58 -33.55 -2.38
CA CYS A 215 8.77 -33.98 -1.62
C CYS A 215 8.46 -34.00 -0.12
N ASP A 216 7.79 -35.05 0.33
CA ASP A 216 7.35 -35.19 1.73
C ASP A 216 8.51 -35.08 2.73
N GLY A 217 9.68 -35.67 2.42
CA GLY A 217 10.88 -35.55 3.26
C GLY A 217 11.44 -34.13 3.34
N LYS A 218 11.28 -33.31 2.29
CA LYS A 218 11.72 -31.90 2.30
C LYS A 218 10.71 -31.01 3.02
N ARG A 219 9.42 -31.30 2.86
CA ARG A 219 8.32 -30.64 3.59
C ARG A 219 8.43 -30.87 5.09
N GLU A 220 8.71 -32.09 5.51
CA GLU A 220 8.85 -32.42 6.94
C GLU A 220 10.06 -31.71 7.56
N LYS A 221 11.20 -31.63 6.86
CA LYS A 221 12.36 -30.82 7.31
C LYS A 221 12.02 -29.33 7.44
N ILE A 222 11.26 -28.78 6.49
CA ILE A 222 10.81 -27.38 6.52
C ILE A 222 9.87 -27.14 7.70
N ARG A 223 8.93 -28.06 7.95
CA ARG A 223 7.98 -28.02 9.08
C ARG A 223 8.66 -28.18 10.43
N GLN A 224 9.60 -29.10 10.57
CA GLN A 224 10.40 -29.28 11.78
C GLN A 224 11.22 -28.02 12.09
N LYS A 225 11.87 -27.43 11.08
CA LYS A 225 12.62 -26.18 11.25
C LYS A 225 11.71 -25.00 11.63
N HIS A 226 10.49 -24.96 11.11
CA HIS A 226 9.49 -23.98 11.51
C HIS A 226 9.08 -24.20 12.97
N ASN A 227 8.64 -25.40 13.34
CA ASN A 227 8.19 -25.73 14.69
C ASN A 227 9.29 -25.49 15.73
N GLN A 228 10.55 -25.84 15.45
CA GLN A 228 11.67 -25.62 16.35
C GLN A 228 11.90 -24.12 16.62
N ILE A 229 11.69 -23.25 15.62
CA ILE A 229 11.77 -21.80 15.80
C ILE A 229 10.65 -21.30 16.73
N TYR A 230 9.41 -21.77 16.55
CA TYR A 230 8.27 -21.31 17.36
C TYR A 230 8.26 -21.90 18.78
N CYS A 231 8.58 -23.19 18.95
CA CYS A 231 8.71 -23.80 20.27
C CYS A 231 9.84 -23.16 21.10
N ASN A 232 10.96 -22.75 20.48
CA ASN A 232 11.99 -22.01 21.21
C ASN A 232 11.52 -20.61 21.65
N TYR A 233 10.58 -19.98 20.94
CA TYR A 233 10.01 -18.70 21.38
C TYR A 233 9.12 -18.90 22.62
N ASP A 234 8.28 -19.95 22.64
CA ASP A 234 7.43 -20.25 23.80
C ASP A 234 8.25 -20.60 25.06
N ILE A 235 9.29 -21.43 24.92
CA ILE A 235 10.15 -21.81 26.05
C ILE A 235 10.89 -20.58 26.63
N ASN A 236 11.42 -19.70 25.77
CA ASN A 236 12.12 -18.49 26.22
C ASN A 236 11.18 -17.42 26.80
N TYR A 237 9.91 -17.40 26.37
CA TYR A 237 8.89 -16.51 26.92
C TYR A 237 8.48 -16.96 28.33
N VAL A 238 8.13 -18.24 28.50
CA VAL A 238 7.77 -18.84 29.79
C VAL A 238 8.91 -18.72 30.81
N SER A 239 10.16 -18.91 30.37
CA SER A 239 11.33 -18.79 31.24
C SER A 239 11.60 -17.35 31.70
N ARG A 240 11.14 -16.32 30.99
CA ARG A 240 11.27 -14.92 31.44
C ARG A 240 10.15 -14.51 32.38
N GLU A 241 8.92 -14.95 32.14
CA GLU A 241 7.80 -14.74 33.07
C GLU A 241 8.05 -15.42 34.43
N SER A 242 8.66 -16.62 34.45
CA SER A 242 8.98 -17.31 35.69
C SER A 242 10.08 -16.63 36.51
N ILE A 243 11.08 -16.02 35.86
CA ILE A 243 12.14 -15.24 36.53
C ILE A 243 11.58 -13.93 37.08
N GLN A 244 10.62 -13.32 36.39
CA GLN A 244 10.04 -12.04 36.80
C GLN A 244 9.02 -12.18 37.94
N ASN A 245 8.35 -13.33 38.06
CA ASN A 245 7.43 -13.64 39.17
C ASN A 245 8.13 -14.21 40.44
N GLN A 246 9.45 -14.41 40.42
CA GLN A 246 10.23 -14.83 41.59
C GLN A 246 10.99 -13.66 42.25
N GLY A 247 10.84 -12.44 41.73
CA GLY A 247 11.52 -11.23 42.20
C GLY A 247 10.66 -10.28 43.04
N ASP A 248 9.39 -10.58 43.28
CA ASP A 248 8.46 -9.83 44.15
C ASP A 248 8.18 -10.60 45.45
#